data_AF-A0A259BH62-F1
#
_entry.id   AF-A0A259BH62-F1
#
_cell.length_a   1.000
_cell.length_b   1.000
_cell.length_c   1.000
_cell.angle_alpha   90.00
_cell.angle_beta   90.00
_cell.angle_gamma   90.00
#
_symmetry.space_group_name_H-M   'P 1'
#
loop_
_entity.id
_entity.type
_entity.pdbx_description
1 polymer ?
#
loop_
_entity_poly.entity_id
_entity_poly.type
_entity_poly.pdbx_seq_one_letter_code
_entity_poly.pdbx_strand_id
1 'polypeptide(L)'
;CKAEIFDPDTGEQLPAKKVRGSKKGNRILLVPARGAAVRQVAGEGPETVMSIYTADRLAGRLREDTEYVSSADLGNLCGPAKDGERVTHPTRLVTDKIGRQKRLTVPGPTPDFDRPAMFVPAGITHLTLLADGDSDPFFTRAAMERAVARHAAPGRHINVAWPPEGFDFNDVLRGRHHGRAAS
;
A
#
# COMPACT_ATOMS: atom_id res chain seq x y z
N CYS A 1 15.90 -4.41 -3.29
CA CYS A 1 16.89 -3.36 -3.64
C CYS A 1 16.20 -2.34 -4.54
N LYS A 2 16.09 -1.09 -4.10
CA LYS A 2 15.49 -0.02 -4.91
C LYS A 2 16.52 0.41 -5.96
N ALA A 3 16.10 0.63 -7.21
CA ALA A 3 17.02 1.05 -8.25
C ALA A 3 17.58 2.44 -7.92
N GLU A 4 18.89 2.57 -7.90
CA GLU A 4 19.56 3.87 -7.82
C GLU A 4 19.72 4.38 -9.25
N ILE A 5 19.05 5.49 -9.54
CA ILE A 5 19.07 6.13 -10.85
C ILE A 5 19.81 7.44 -10.65
N PHE A 6 20.85 7.67 -11.45
CA PHE A 6 21.60 8.92 -11.44
C PHE A 6 21.43 9.61 -12.78
N ASP A 7 21.25 10.93 -12.75
CA ASP A 7 21.30 11.76 -13.94
C ASP A 7 22.71 11.64 -14.56
N PRO A 8 22.83 11.29 -15.85
CA PRO A 8 24.12 11.05 -16.48
C PRO A 8 24.98 12.32 -16.63
N ASP A 9 24.36 13.50 -16.63
CA ASP A 9 25.03 14.78 -16.85
C ASP A 9 25.34 15.47 -15.52
N THR A 10 24.43 15.42 -14.56
CA THR A 10 24.56 16.12 -13.27
C THR A 10 25.03 15.23 -12.13
N GLY A 11 24.91 13.90 -12.26
CA GLY A 11 25.15 12.94 -11.18
C GLY A 11 24.10 12.97 -10.07
N GLU A 12 23.03 13.75 -10.22
CA GLU A 12 21.95 13.83 -9.22
C GLU A 12 21.21 12.49 -9.10
N GLN A 13 20.96 12.02 -7.87
CA GLN A 13 20.15 10.83 -7.65
C GLN A 13 18.68 11.14 -7.98
N LEU A 14 18.21 10.59 -9.10
CA LEU A 14 16.85 10.74 -9.55
C LEU A 14 15.90 9.85 -8.73
N PRO A 15 14.63 10.26 -8.58
CA PRO A 15 13.63 9.43 -7.93
C PRO A 15 13.52 8.07 -8.64
N ALA A 16 13.69 6.98 -7.89
CA ALA A 16 13.57 5.62 -8.41
C ALA A 16 12.19 5.32 -9.05
N LYS A 17 11.17 6.12 -8.72
CA LYS A 17 9.80 5.98 -9.23
C LYS A 17 9.40 7.19 -10.06
N LYS A 18 9.03 6.94 -11.32
CA LYS A 18 8.44 7.94 -12.22
C LYS A 18 6.96 7.64 -12.43
N VAL A 19 6.11 8.62 -12.18
CA VAL A 19 4.66 8.57 -12.47
C VAL A 19 4.35 9.67 -13.47
N ARG A 20 3.63 9.33 -14.56
CA ARG A 20 3.13 10.30 -15.54
C ARG A 20 1.60 10.42 -15.39
N GLY A 21 1.07 11.64 -15.50
CA GLY A 21 -0.35 11.93 -15.32
C GLY A 21 -0.75 12.23 -13.86
N SER A 22 -2.04 12.43 -13.62
CA SER A 22 -2.56 12.67 -12.27
C SER A 22 -2.62 11.37 -11.47
N LYS A 23 -1.76 11.23 -10.46
CA LYS A 23 -1.73 10.06 -9.57
C LYS A 23 -2.89 10.03 -8.58
N LYS A 24 -3.19 11.19 -7.98
CA LYS A 24 -4.16 11.31 -6.90
C LYS A 24 -5.56 10.99 -7.42
N GLY A 25 -6.29 10.13 -6.72
CA GLY A 25 -7.63 9.73 -7.13
C GLY A 25 -7.68 8.58 -8.13
N ASN A 26 -6.54 8.25 -8.75
CA ASN A 26 -6.46 7.26 -9.81
C ASN A 26 -5.91 5.93 -9.31
N ARG A 27 -5.99 4.94 -10.19
CA ARG A 27 -5.57 3.56 -9.96
C ARG A 27 -4.89 3.00 -11.21
N ILE A 28 -3.88 2.16 -11.03
CA ILE A 28 -3.24 1.43 -12.12
C ILE A 28 -3.85 0.03 -12.15
N LEU A 29 -4.67 -0.26 -13.16
CA LEU A 29 -5.21 -1.60 -13.37
C LEU A 29 -4.12 -2.49 -13.95
N LEU A 30 -3.62 -3.44 -13.15
CA LEU A 30 -2.52 -4.33 -13.55
C LEU A 30 -3.05 -5.58 -14.24
N VAL A 31 -4.10 -6.16 -13.66
CA VAL A 31 -4.81 -7.30 -14.24
C VAL A 31 -6.31 -7.02 -14.18
N PRO A 32 -6.98 -6.86 -15.33
CA PRO A 32 -8.42 -6.71 -15.37
C PRO A 32 -9.11 -8.03 -14.99
N ALA A 33 -10.29 -7.91 -14.38
CA ALA A 33 -11.22 -9.03 -14.29
C ALA A 33 -11.58 -9.51 -15.71
N ARG A 34 -11.84 -10.81 -15.87
CA ARG A 34 -12.28 -11.39 -17.16
C ARG A 34 -13.78 -11.24 -17.38
N GLY A 35 -14.55 -11.09 -16.30
CA GLY A 35 -15.97 -10.75 -16.30
C GLY A 35 -16.24 -9.42 -15.59
N ALA A 36 -17.46 -9.27 -15.08
CA ALA A 36 -17.82 -8.12 -14.25
C ALA A 36 -17.00 -8.16 -12.94
N ALA A 37 -16.18 -7.13 -12.72
CA ALA A 37 -15.37 -7.03 -11.50
C ALA A 37 -16.28 -6.80 -10.28
N VAL A 38 -16.26 -7.74 -9.35
CA VAL A 38 -16.91 -7.61 -8.02
C VAL A 38 -15.89 -7.70 -6.88
N ARG A 39 -14.68 -8.18 -7.18
CA ARG A 39 -13.56 -8.28 -6.24
C ARG A 39 -12.39 -7.46 -6.74
N GLN A 40 -11.70 -6.80 -5.82
CA GLN A 40 -10.48 -6.06 -6.10
C GLN A 40 -9.41 -6.40 -5.07
N VAL A 41 -8.21 -6.72 -5.55
CA VAL A 41 -6.99 -6.78 -4.74
C VAL A 41 -6.18 -5.53 -5.03
N ALA A 42 -5.95 -4.69 -4.02
CA ALA A 42 -5.28 -3.41 -4.17
C ALA A 42 -4.11 -3.24 -3.20
N GLY A 43 -3.00 -2.71 -3.68
CA GLY A 43 -1.81 -2.42 -2.86
C GLY A 43 -1.06 -1.18 -3.34
N GLU A 44 -0.08 -0.72 -2.56
CA GLU A 44 0.75 0.42 -2.91
C GLU A 44 1.55 0.17 -4.21
N GLY A 45 2.37 -0.87 -4.21
CA GLY A 45 3.29 -1.17 -5.30
C GLY A 45 2.71 -2.17 -6.30
N PRO A 46 3.02 -2.03 -7.61
CA PRO A 46 2.68 -3.07 -8.57
C PRO A 46 3.36 -4.40 -8.25
N GLU A 47 4.56 -4.41 -7.69
CA GLU A 47 5.30 -5.62 -7.31
C GLU A 47 4.57 -6.43 -6.23
N THR A 48 4.08 -5.75 -5.19
CA THR A 48 3.27 -6.33 -4.11
C THR A 48 2.01 -6.99 -4.65
N VAL A 49 1.29 -6.27 -5.51
CA VAL A 49 0.03 -6.73 -6.10
C VAL A 49 0.26 -7.90 -7.05
N MET A 50 1.29 -7.81 -7.90
CA MET A 50 1.65 -8.88 -8.83
C MET A 50 2.15 -10.13 -8.11
N SER A 51 2.70 -10.00 -6.90
CA SER A 51 3.07 -11.16 -6.08
C SER A 51 1.85 -11.98 -5.65
N ILE A 52 0.78 -11.31 -5.23
CA ILE A 52 -0.49 -11.97 -4.90
C ILE A 52 -1.14 -12.57 -6.15
N TYR A 53 -1.20 -11.82 -7.26
CA TYR A 53 -1.71 -12.36 -8.53
C TYR A 53 -0.96 -13.63 -8.96
N THR A 54 0.37 -13.62 -8.86
CA THR A 54 1.20 -14.76 -9.23
C THR A 54 0.96 -15.94 -8.29
N ALA A 55 0.85 -15.70 -6.98
CA ALA A 55 0.51 -16.73 -6.00
C ALA A 55 -0.86 -17.38 -6.29
N ASP A 56 -1.88 -16.58 -6.58
CA ASP A 56 -3.21 -17.09 -6.93
C ASP A 56 -3.20 -17.86 -8.24
N ARG A 57 -2.44 -17.39 -9.23
CA ARG A 57 -2.25 -18.10 -10.51
C ARG A 57 -1.60 -19.46 -10.30
N LEU A 58 -0.49 -19.52 -9.57
CA LEU A 58 0.24 -20.76 -9.32
C LEU A 58 -0.59 -21.76 -8.50
N ALA A 59 -1.44 -21.25 -7.60
CA ALA A 59 -2.32 -22.09 -6.79
C ALA A 59 -3.67 -22.42 -7.45
N GLY A 60 -3.91 -22.00 -8.70
CA GLY A 60 -5.19 -22.25 -9.39
C GLY A 60 -6.39 -21.53 -8.77
N ARG A 61 -6.17 -20.42 -8.05
CA ARG A 61 -7.20 -19.65 -7.33
C ARG A 61 -7.65 -18.37 -8.05
N LEU A 62 -7.17 -18.13 -9.27
CA LEU A 62 -7.65 -16.99 -10.06
C LEU A 62 -9.17 -17.06 -10.23
N ARG A 63 -9.79 -15.90 -10.10
CA ARG A 63 -11.23 -15.74 -10.29
C ARG A 63 -11.47 -14.79 -11.45
N GLU A 64 -12.50 -15.07 -12.23
CA GLU A 64 -12.89 -14.23 -13.37
C GLU A 64 -13.43 -12.85 -12.94
N ASP A 65 -13.90 -12.76 -11.69
CA ASP A 65 -14.54 -11.60 -11.08
C ASP A 65 -13.58 -10.72 -10.25
N THR A 66 -12.27 -11.03 -10.26
CA THR A 66 -11.23 -10.30 -9.52
C THR A 66 -10.35 -9.45 -10.41
N GLU A 67 -10.21 -8.17 -10.08
CA GLU A 67 -9.18 -7.28 -10.65
C GLU A 67 -8.04 -7.02 -9.65
N TYR A 68 -6.85 -6.76 -10.17
CA TYR A 68 -5.63 -6.48 -9.40
C TYR A 68 -5.12 -5.08 -9.75
N VAL A 69 -4.95 -4.24 -8.73
CA VAL A 69 -4.79 -2.79 -8.87
C VAL A 69 -3.66 -2.26 -7.99
N SER A 70 -2.85 -1.34 -8.51
CA SER A 70 -1.90 -0.57 -7.71
C SER A 70 -2.39 0.87 -7.51
N SER A 71 -2.25 1.39 -6.29
CA SER A 71 -2.48 2.80 -5.97
C SER A 71 -1.28 3.70 -6.27
N ALA A 72 -0.16 3.13 -6.71
CA ALA A 72 1.15 3.74 -6.87
C ALA A 72 1.84 4.26 -5.58
N ASP A 73 1.11 4.65 -4.54
CA ASP A 73 1.69 4.93 -3.22
C ASP A 73 0.66 4.73 -2.11
N LEU A 74 1.13 4.54 -0.88
CA LEU A 74 0.27 4.36 0.28
C LEU A 74 -0.62 5.58 0.55
N GLY A 75 -0.11 6.79 0.32
CA GLY A 75 -0.88 8.03 0.49
C GLY A 75 -2.09 8.09 -0.44
N ASN A 76 -1.96 7.64 -1.69
CA ASN A 76 -3.08 7.50 -2.61
C ASN A 76 -3.99 6.32 -2.22
N LEU A 77 -3.44 5.19 -1.74
CA LEU A 77 -4.27 4.05 -1.28
C LEU A 77 -5.22 4.46 -0.15
N CYS A 78 -4.68 5.14 0.87
CA CYS A 78 -5.40 5.44 2.10
C CYS A 78 -6.12 6.78 2.05
N GLY A 79 -5.66 7.70 1.21
CA GLY A 79 -6.04 9.12 1.27
C GLY A 79 -5.42 9.86 2.47
N PRO A 80 -5.58 11.19 2.51
CA PRO A 80 -5.18 11.99 3.65
C PRO A 80 -6.07 11.70 4.87
N ALA A 81 -5.51 11.89 6.06
CA ALA A 81 -6.28 11.91 7.30
C ALA A 81 -7.07 13.22 7.42
N LYS A 82 -8.10 13.23 8.27
CA LYS A 82 -8.85 14.43 8.65
C LYS A 82 -7.87 15.53 9.07
N ASP A 83 -8.13 16.76 8.64
CA ASP A 83 -7.21 17.86 8.85
C ASP A 83 -6.84 18.03 10.33
N GLY A 84 -5.52 18.10 10.58
CA GLY A 84 -4.96 18.20 11.93
C GLY A 84 -4.92 16.90 12.73
N GLU A 85 -5.55 15.81 12.27
CA GLU A 85 -5.54 14.55 13.00
C GLU A 85 -4.18 13.85 12.86
N ARG A 86 -3.49 13.73 14.00
CA ARG A 86 -2.13 13.19 14.10
C ARG A 86 -2.06 12.22 15.26
N VAL A 87 -1.37 11.10 15.07
CA VAL A 87 -1.11 10.13 16.13
C VAL A 87 0.39 10.10 16.41
N THR A 88 0.76 10.14 17.69
CA THR A 88 2.16 10.10 18.12
C THR A 88 2.65 8.66 18.08
N HIS A 89 3.78 8.44 17.40
CA HIS A 89 4.44 7.15 17.34
C HIS A 89 4.95 6.74 18.74
N PRO A 90 4.71 5.50 19.19
CA PRO A 90 4.97 5.08 20.57
C PRO A 90 6.46 5.03 20.93
N THR A 91 7.35 4.78 19.97
CA THR A 91 8.80 4.61 20.23
C THR A 91 9.72 5.46 19.35
N ARG A 92 9.41 5.60 18.05
CA ARG A 92 10.25 6.32 17.09
C ARG A 92 10.38 7.81 17.35
N LEU A 93 11.61 8.28 17.37
CA LEU A 93 11.99 9.68 17.48
C LEU A 93 12.43 10.20 16.10
N VAL A 94 12.27 11.50 15.91
CA VAL A 94 12.82 12.26 14.78
C VAL A 94 13.51 13.51 15.31
N THR A 95 14.61 13.86 14.67
CA THR A 95 15.32 15.12 14.94
C THR A 95 14.67 16.22 14.12
N ASP A 96 14.31 17.33 14.78
CA ASP A 96 13.81 18.50 14.08
C ASP A 96 14.94 19.34 13.47
N LYS A 97 14.56 20.41 12.75
CA LYS A 97 15.52 21.29 12.06
C LYS A 97 16.50 22.01 12.99
N ILE A 98 16.21 22.08 14.29
CA ILE A 98 17.04 22.75 15.31
C ILE A 98 17.75 21.73 16.23
N GLY A 99 17.77 20.45 15.85
CA GLY A 99 18.51 19.40 16.54
C GLY A 99 17.79 18.77 17.73
N ARG A 100 16.54 19.15 18.03
CA ARG A 100 15.80 18.57 19.16
C ARG A 100 15.17 17.24 18.75
N GLN A 101 15.21 16.27 19.65
CA GLN A 101 14.50 15.01 19.46
C GLN A 101 13.05 15.16 19.91
N LYS A 102 12.13 14.72 19.05
CA LYS A 102 10.71 14.61 19.36
C LYS A 102 10.16 13.29 18.83
N ARG A 103 9.04 12.84 19.38
CA ARG A 103 8.33 11.66 18.85
C ARG A 103 7.85 11.94 17.43
N LEU A 104 8.03 10.96 16.55
CA LEU A 104 7.43 10.98 15.22
C LEU A 104 5.92 11.08 15.38
N THR A 105 5.26 11.88 14.55
CA THR A 105 3.80 11.86 14.42
C THR A 105 3.44 11.36 13.03
N VAL A 106 2.35 10.62 12.92
CA VAL A 106 1.82 10.06 11.67
C VAL A 106 0.39 10.58 11.44
N PRO A 107 -0.11 10.60 10.19
CA PRO A 107 -1.51 10.93 9.94
C PRO A 107 -2.44 9.97 10.68
N GLY A 108 -3.53 10.50 11.27
CA GLY A 108 -4.49 9.71 12.03
C GLY A 108 -5.35 8.74 11.19
N PRO A 109 -6.10 7.86 11.85
CA PRO A 109 -6.87 6.81 11.18
C PRO A 109 -8.15 7.34 10.53
N THR A 110 -8.64 8.53 10.86
CA THR A 110 -9.88 9.07 10.28
C THR A 110 -9.57 9.65 8.90
N PRO A 111 -10.18 9.15 7.82
CA PRO A 111 -9.96 9.70 6.49
C PRO A 111 -10.64 11.07 6.35
N ASP A 112 -9.96 11.96 5.62
CA ASP A 112 -10.58 13.15 5.07
C ASP A 112 -11.36 12.75 3.82
N PHE A 113 -12.69 12.86 3.88
CA PHE A 113 -13.55 12.36 2.81
C PHE A 113 -13.59 13.27 1.58
N ASP A 114 -13.25 14.55 1.74
CA ASP A 114 -13.36 15.59 0.70
C ASP A 114 -12.14 15.63 -0.22
N ARG A 115 -11.03 15.00 0.20
CA ARG A 115 -9.82 14.88 -0.61
C ARG A 115 -9.73 13.53 -1.33
N PRO A 116 -9.09 13.48 -2.51
CA PRO A 116 -9.04 12.28 -3.31
C PRO A 116 -8.17 11.19 -2.69
N ALA A 117 -8.58 9.94 -2.91
CA ALA A 117 -7.84 8.70 -2.69
C ALA A 117 -8.11 7.77 -3.87
N MET A 118 -7.37 6.67 -3.98
CA MET A 118 -7.53 5.66 -5.02
C MET A 118 -9.01 5.32 -5.20
N PHE A 119 -9.51 5.46 -6.42
CA PHE A 119 -10.90 5.15 -6.74
C PHE A 119 -11.19 3.64 -6.67
N VAL A 120 -12.25 3.27 -5.94
CA VAL A 120 -12.80 1.91 -5.89
C VAL A 120 -14.22 1.92 -6.49
N PRO A 121 -14.45 1.28 -7.65
CA PRO A 121 -15.75 1.26 -8.31
C PRO A 121 -16.87 0.72 -7.42
N ALA A 122 -18.08 1.26 -7.56
CA ALA A 122 -19.24 0.86 -6.76
C ALA A 122 -19.59 -0.64 -6.89
N GLY A 123 -19.33 -1.25 -8.05
CA GLY A 123 -19.54 -2.69 -8.28
C GLY A 123 -18.62 -3.60 -7.48
N ILE A 124 -17.53 -3.08 -6.91
CA ILE A 124 -16.64 -3.86 -6.05
C ILE A 124 -17.29 -4.02 -4.67
N THR A 125 -17.66 -5.27 -4.36
CA THR A 125 -18.23 -5.67 -3.07
C THR A 125 -17.21 -6.35 -2.17
N HIS A 126 -16.06 -6.78 -2.71
CA HIS A 126 -14.98 -7.37 -1.93
C HIS A 126 -13.66 -6.68 -2.24
N LEU A 127 -13.11 -5.98 -1.27
CA LEU A 127 -11.84 -5.26 -1.40
C LEU A 127 -10.80 -5.89 -0.47
N THR A 128 -9.72 -6.42 -1.03
CA THR A 128 -8.55 -6.85 -0.26
C THR A 128 -7.46 -5.79 -0.41
N LEU A 129 -7.10 -5.16 0.69
CA LEU A 129 -6.02 -4.18 0.77
C LEU A 129 -4.73 -4.89 1.20
N LEU A 130 -3.67 -4.73 0.43
CA LEU A 130 -2.35 -5.30 0.72
C LEU A 130 -1.53 -4.27 1.50
N ALA A 131 -1.19 -4.61 2.74
CA ALA A 131 -0.25 -3.83 3.52
C ALA A 131 1.18 -4.03 3.01
N ASP A 132 2.02 -3.02 3.20
CA ASP A 132 3.46 -3.12 2.95
C ASP A 132 4.18 -3.67 4.20
N GLY A 133 5.11 -4.60 3.97
CA GLY A 133 5.87 -5.28 5.02
C GLY A 133 7.19 -4.58 5.40
N ASP A 134 7.73 -3.75 4.50
CA ASP A 134 9.03 -3.10 4.67
C ASP A 134 8.94 -1.74 5.39
N SER A 135 7.73 -1.21 5.53
CA SER A 135 7.45 0.08 6.15
C SER A 135 7.32 -0.01 7.68
N ASP A 136 7.41 1.16 8.35
CA ASP A 136 7.20 1.29 9.79
C ASP A 136 5.83 0.71 10.22
N PRO A 137 5.78 -0.34 11.07
CA PRO A 137 4.53 -1.07 11.32
C PRO A 137 3.43 -0.21 11.93
N PHE A 138 3.80 0.78 12.75
CA PHE A 138 2.84 1.68 13.38
C PHE A 138 2.23 2.63 12.35
N PHE A 139 3.07 3.24 11.52
CA PHE A 139 2.63 4.07 10.41
C PHE A 139 1.74 3.29 9.43
N THR A 140 2.17 2.09 9.03
CA THR A 140 1.42 1.25 8.09
C THR A 140 0.06 0.86 8.69
N ARG A 141 0.00 0.46 9.97
CA ARG A 141 -1.29 0.14 10.63
C ARG A 141 -2.25 1.31 10.63
N ALA A 142 -1.81 2.50 11.05
CA ALA A 142 -2.64 3.70 11.04
C ALA A 142 -3.11 4.07 9.62
N ALA A 143 -2.26 3.86 8.60
CA ALA A 143 -2.62 4.06 7.21
C ALA A 143 -3.64 3.03 6.70
N MET A 144 -3.50 1.76 7.06
CA MET A 144 -4.43 0.69 6.64
C MET A 144 -5.78 0.81 7.34
N GLU A 145 -5.83 1.19 8.61
CA GLU A 145 -7.07 1.54 9.31
C GLU A 145 -7.81 2.66 8.58
N ARG A 146 -7.07 3.71 8.17
CA ARG A 146 -7.62 4.80 7.37
C ARG A 146 -8.11 4.31 6.00
N ALA A 147 -7.38 3.44 5.33
CA ALA A 147 -7.81 2.87 4.05
C ALA A 147 -9.11 2.06 4.18
N VAL A 148 -9.25 1.27 5.25
CA VAL A 148 -10.48 0.52 5.53
C VAL A 148 -11.67 1.49 5.72
N ALA A 149 -11.51 2.51 6.56
CA ALA A 149 -12.56 3.50 6.79
C ALA A 149 -12.89 4.31 5.52
N ARG A 150 -11.88 4.67 4.74
CA ARG A 150 -11.98 5.46 3.50
C ARG A 150 -12.81 4.74 2.44
N HIS A 151 -12.57 3.44 2.28
CA HIS A 151 -13.14 2.64 1.20
C HIS A 151 -14.41 1.90 1.59
N ALA A 152 -14.83 2.01 2.86
CA ALA A 152 -16.08 1.44 3.36
C ALA A 152 -17.27 1.97 2.54
N ALA A 153 -18.14 1.04 2.14
CA ALA A 153 -19.37 1.33 1.41
C ALA A 153 -20.43 0.30 1.79
N PRO A 154 -21.73 0.63 1.71
CA PRO A 154 -22.80 -0.35 1.95
C PRO A 154 -22.62 -1.61 1.10
N GLY A 155 -22.66 -2.78 1.74
CA GLY A 155 -22.47 -4.08 1.08
C GLY A 155 -21.04 -4.40 0.64
N ARG A 156 -20.04 -3.56 0.98
CA ARG A 156 -18.63 -3.83 0.70
C ARG A 156 -17.93 -4.46 1.90
N HIS A 157 -17.39 -5.64 1.68
CA HIS A 157 -16.49 -6.34 2.59
C HIS A 157 -15.05 -5.91 2.32
N ILE A 158 -14.34 -5.46 3.35
CA ILE A 158 -12.94 -5.05 3.25
C ILE A 158 -12.09 -5.94 4.15
N ASN A 159 -11.02 -6.50 3.58
CA ASN A 159 -10.01 -7.24 4.32
C ASN A 159 -8.64 -6.57 4.13
N VAL A 160 -7.79 -6.63 5.15
CA VAL A 160 -6.39 -6.22 5.05
C VAL A 160 -5.51 -7.45 5.12
N ALA A 161 -4.78 -7.73 4.05
CA ALA A 161 -3.78 -8.79 4.04
C ALA A 161 -2.43 -8.20 4.47
N TRP A 162 -1.85 -8.81 5.50
CA TRP A 162 -0.51 -8.51 6.00
C TRP A 162 0.44 -9.62 5.58
N PRO A 163 1.65 -9.31 5.09
CA PRO A 163 2.69 -10.32 4.99
C PRO A 163 3.14 -10.74 6.41
N PRO A 164 3.81 -11.90 6.56
CA PRO A 164 4.46 -12.28 7.81
C PRO A 164 5.45 -11.20 8.28
N GLU A 165 5.67 -11.12 9.59
CA GLU A 165 6.59 -10.15 10.17
C GLU A 165 8.00 -10.29 9.59
N GLY A 166 8.56 -9.18 9.09
CA GLY A 166 9.88 -9.13 8.47
C GLY A 166 9.93 -9.64 7.03
N PHE A 167 8.79 -9.82 6.36
CA PHE A 167 8.70 -10.21 4.96
C PHE A 167 7.81 -9.25 4.16
N ASP A 168 8.09 -9.13 2.86
CA ASP A 168 7.13 -8.64 1.88
C ASP A 168 6.42 -9.81 1.16
N PHE A 169 5.34 -9.53 0.40
CA PHE A 169 4.63 -10.57 -0.34
C PHE A 169 5.45 -11.23 -1.45
N ASN A 170 6.47 -10.56 -1.98
CA ASN A 170 7.37 -11.11 -2.99
C ASN A 170 8.37 -12.10 -2.35
N ASP A 171 8.85 -11.86 -1.14
CA ASP A 171 9.69 -12.78 -0.38
C ASP A 171 8.91 -14.06 -0.03
N VAL A 172 7.65 -13.90 0.40
CA VAL A 172 6.73 -15.03 0.63
C VAL A 172 6.52 -15.83 -0.65
N LEU A 173 6.24 -15.17 -1.78
CA LEU A 173 6.06 -15.83 -3.07
C LEU A 173 7.30 -16.60 -3.51
N ARG A 174 8.50 -16.03 -3.27
CA ARG A 174 9.78 -16.67 -3.62
C ARG A 174 10.18 -17.79 -2.69
N GLY A 175 9.38 -18.10 -1.64
CA GLY A 175 9.72 -19.10 -0.65
C GLY A 175 10.99 -18.75 0.13
N ARG A 176 11.30 -17.45 0.27
CA ARG A 176 12.49 -17.03 1.01
C ARG A 176 12.26 -17.28 2.50
N HIS A 177 13.22 -17.95 3.11
CA HIS A 177 13.34 -18.03 4.56
C HIS A 177 14.48 -17.12 4.97
N HIS A 178 14.20 -16.04 5.71
CA HIS A 178 15.26 -15.45 6.52
C HIS A 178 15.59 -16.49 7.59
N GLY A 179 16.82 -17.03 7.52
CA GLY A 179 17.29 -18.02 8.48
C GLY A 179 17.04 -17.49 9.89
N ARG A 180 16.30 -18.26 10.69
CA ARG A 180 16.45 -18.17 12.14
C ARG A 180 17.93 -18.34 12.41
N ALA A 181 18.58 -17.33 12.99
CA ALA A 181 19.84 -17.57 13.67
C ALA A 181 19.56 -18.73 14.63
N ALA A 182 20.28 -19.83 14.44
CA ALA A 182 20.24 -20.96 15.34
C ALA A 182 20.56 -20.45 16.74
N SER A 183 19.63 -20.63 17.68
CA SER A 183 19.91 -20.61 19.11
C SER A 183 20.51 -21.95 19.51
#